data_AF-A0A2G9TM22-F1
#
_entry.id   AF-A0A2G9TM22-F1
#
_cell.length_a   1.000
_cell.length_b   1.000
_cell.length_c   1.000
_cell.angle_alpha   90.00
_cell.angle_beta   90.00
_cell.angle_gamma   90.00
#
_symmetry.space_group_name_H-M   'P 1'
#
loop_
_entity.id
_entity.type
_entity.pdbx_description
1 polymer ?
#
loop_
_entity_poly.entity_id
_entity_poly.type
_entity_poly.pdbx_seq_one_letter_code
_entity_poly.pdbx_strand_id
1 'polypeptide(L)'
;VKALVSMMTPRDQRLSHAPSFVETDLAMEGFGCLFIPSLAPLFSSNRSERVFPPLNGISLSTWLYIDAFSDKKVDAHPLRLLTITRTVTWQDERRKQGPCHLACLTIQFSPIDRSLLISTDEHENPGGDLEKEAKIPSEKAIRVTLADIVRPLEWIHICVVLSRSVLKPSQATVYINGRAVSTQRLQYIVQTAGGAATQLAHTHVVNAVIGTLPAMRRPSRLRYRLASTFLIEEPLTAELVRSIYDLQPHYVGSLQAVGQERTSLVQEEKIVLALNGMATSEMTLAKIRTVHNKMDAEILAPH
;
A
#
# COMPACT_ATOMS: atom_id res chain seq x y z
N VAL A 1 -3.94 -16.04 5.92
CA VAL A 1 -3.62 -14.65 6.38
C VAL A 1 -2.46 -14.65 7.39
N LYS A 2 -1.32 -13.97 7.14
CA LYS A 2 -0.14 -13.94 8.06
C LYS A 2 0.64 -12.60 8.07
N ALA A 3 -0.07 -11.53 8.42
CA ALA A 3 0.40 -10.43 9.25
C ALA A 3 -0.73 -10.16 10.26
N LEU A 4 -0.49 -10.33 11.55
CA LEU A 4 -1.56 -10.59 12.53
C LEU A 4 -1.82 -9.41 13.47
N VAL A 5 -2.63 -8.47 12.99
CA VAL A 5 -3.81 -8.09 13.78
C VAL A 5 -4.99 -8.28 12.84
N SER A 6 -5.51 -9.51 12.78
CA SER A 6 -6.76 -9.77 12.10
C SER A 6 -7.89 -9.50 13.08
N MET A 7 -8.41 -8.27 13.07
CA MET A 7 -9.75 -8.06 13.58
C MET A 7 -10.69 -8.86 12.67
N MET A 8 -11.55 -9.71 13.25
CA MET A 8 -12.44 -10.60 12.50
C MET A 8 -13.30 -9.78 11.54
N THR A 9 -12.89 -9.67 10.29
CA THR A 9 -13.70 -9.06 9.24
C THR A 9 -14.72 -10.10 8.79
N PRO A 10 -15.99 -9.72 8.62
CA PRO A 10 -17.01 -10.59 8.03
C PRO A 10 -16.54 -11.18 6.70
N ARG A 11 -17.03 -12.35 6.29
CA ARG A 11 -16.67 -12.89 4.96
C ARG A 11 -17.39 -12.17 3.83
N ASP A 12 -18.63 -11.77 4.07
CA ASP A 12 -19.44 -10.91 3.22
C ASP A 12 -20.45 -10.13 4.09
N GLN A 13 -20.31 -8.81 4.11
CA GLN A 13 -21.26 -7.92 4.77
C GLN A 13 -21.20 -6.56 4.09
N ARG A 14 -22.38 -5.99 3.81
CA ARG A 14 -22.57 -4.63 3.33
C ARG A 14 -23.38 -3.86 4.36
N LEU A 15 -22.96 -2.64 4.67
CA LEU A 15 -23.66 -1.78 5.61
C LEU A 15 -24.80 -1.02 4.91
N SER A 16 -25.89 -0.77 5.64
CA SER A 16 -27.03 0.05 5.20
C SER A 16 -26.87 1.54 5.47
N HIS A 17 -25.78 1.96 6.12
CA HIS A 17 -25.45 3.34 6.49
C HIS A 17 -24.15 3.79 5.81
N ALA A 18 -23.67 4.99 6.11
CA ALA A 18 -22.42 5.53 5.55
C ALA A 18 -21.25 4.52 5.64
N PRO A 19 -20.33 4.48 4.66
CA PRO A 19 -19.20 3.56 4.69
C PRO A 19 -18.33 3.79 5.91
N SER A 20 -17.75 2.72 6.43
CA SER A 20 -16.76 2.84 7.50
C SER A 20 -15.39 3.14 6.94
N PHE A 21 -14.65 4.00 7.62
CA PHE A 21 -13.41 4.53 7.11
C PHE A 21 -12.38 4.78 8.21
N VAL A 22 -11.13 4.89 7.78
CA VAL A 22 -10.03 5.47 8.55
C VAL A 22 -9.79 6.87 8.01
N GLU A 23 -9.89 7.88 8.87
CA GLU A 23 -9.62 9.27 8.51
C GLU A 23 -8.17 9.63 8.83
N THR A 24 -7.54 10.38 7.92
CA THR A 24 -6.27 11.05 8.15
C THR A 24 -6.49 12.55 8.00
N ASP A 25 -6.46 13.27 9.12
CA ASP A 25 -6.54 14.73 9.16
C ASP A 25 -5.19 15.33 9.53
N LEU A 26 -4.52 15.94 8.53
CA LEU A 26 -3.21 16.57 8.77
C LEU A 26 -3.33 17.99 9.34
N ALA A 27 -4.54 18.56 9.46
CA ALA A 27 -4.71 19.93 9.95
C ALA A 27 -4.29 20.08 11.42
N MET A 28 -4.35 19.00 12.20
CA MET A 28 -3.96 19.02 13.61
C MET A 28 -2.44 18.95 13.78
N GLU A 29 -1.80 17.89 13.29
CA GLU A 29 -0.40 17.64 13.58
C GLU A 29 0.52 17.76 12.36
N GLY A 30 -0.02 17.75 11.14
CA GLY A 30 0.78 17.78 9.92
C GLY A 30 1.39 16.44 9.51
N PHE A 31 1.05 15.37 10.23
CA PHE A 31 1.39 13.98 9.89
C PHE A 31 0.27 13.05 10.36
N GLY A 32 0.31 11.80 9.92
CA GLY A 32 -0.71 10.80 10.21
C GLY A 32 -0.56 9.65 9.23
N CYS A 33 -0.32 8.46 9.74
CA CYS A 33 -0.08 7.29 8.91
C CYS A 33 -0.46 5.97 9.58
N LEU A 34 -0.78 4.98 8.76
CA LEU A 34 -0.87 3.59 9.14
C LEU A 34 0.45 2.91 8.80
N PHE A 35 1.07 2.28 9.78
CA PHE A 35 2.26 1.47 9.59
C PHE A 35 1.87 -0.01 9.51
N ILE A 36 2.34 -0.69 8.45
CA ILE A 36 2.08 -2.09 8.18
C ILE A 36 3.40 -2.86 8.24
N PRO A 37 3.70 -3.53 9.37
CA PRO A 37 4.94 -4.28 9.50
C PRO A 37 4.89 -5.60 8.73
N SER A 38 6.05 -6.05 8.24
CA SER A 38 6.27 -7.42 7.77
C SER A 38 5.33 -7.89 6.65
N LEU A 39 5.33 -7.21 5.50
CA LEU A 39 4.58 -7.60 4.30
C LEU A 39 5.05 -8.94 3.70
N ALA A 40 6.32 -9.28 3.93
CA ALA A 40 6.98 -10.49 3.43
C ALA A 40 7.84 -11.12 4.54
N PRO A 41 7.21 -11.81 5.51
CA PRO A 41 7.93 -12.41 6.62
C PRO A 41 8.84 -13.54 6.13
N LEU A 42 10.12 -13.48 6.52
CA LEU A 42 11.09 -14.57 6.38
C LEU A 42 10.87 -15.55 7.54
N PHE A 43 10.28 -16.71 7.27
CA PHE A 43 10.11 -17.76 8.29
C PHE A 43 11.24 -18.79 8.21
N SER A 44 11.64 -19.35 9.35
CA SER A 44 12.68 -20.37 9.42
C SER A 44 12.22 -21.74 8.88
N SER A 45 13.13 -22.36 8.12
CA SER A 45 13.33 -23.74 7.62
C SER A 45 12.17 -24.65 7.17
N ASN A 46 10.92 -24.47 7.61
CA ASN A 46 9.83 -25.42 7.32
C ASN A 46 8.57 -24.79 6.71
N ARG A 47 8.62 -23.52 6.28
CA ARG A 47 7.45 -22.80 5.74
C ARG A 47 7.82 -21.96 4.53
N SER A 48 6.92 -21.93 3.54
CA SER A 48 7.07 -21.17 2.31
C SER A 48 7.43 -19.71 2.59
N GLU A 49 8.64 -19.32 2.23
CA GLU A 49 9.10 -17.94 2.29
C GLU A 49 8.25 -17.10 1.34
N ARG A 50 7.64 -16.03 1.84
CA ARG A 50 6.95 -15.08 0.98
C ARG A 50 8.01 -14.20 0.33
N VAL A 51 8.26 -14.45 -0.95
CA VAL A 51 9.27 -13.70 -1.70
C VAL A 51 8.76 -12.30 -2.01
N PHE A 52 9.55 -11.29 -1.64
CA PHE A 52 9.33 -9.91 -2.06
C PHE A 52 10.40 -9.48 -3.06
N PRO A 53 10.03 -8.78 -4.14
CA PRO A 53 8.67 -8.43 -4.54
C PRO A 53 7.94 -9.65 -5.13
N PRO A 54 6.59 -9.69 -5.09
CA PRO A 54 5.83 -10.80 -5.63
C PRO A 54 6.19 -11.12 -7.08
N LEU A 55 6.24 -12.42 -7.42
CA LEU A 55 6.77 -12.88 -8.71
C LEU A 55 5.91 -12.51 -9.92
N ASN A 56 4.60 -12.29 -9.73
CA ASN A 56 3.68 -12.01 -10.82
C ASN A 56 3.21 -10.55 -10.86
N GLY A 57 3.27 -9.85 -9.73
CA GLY A 57 2.74 -8.49 -9.62
C GLY A 57 2.16 -8.21 -8.25
N ILE A 58 1.81 -6.95 -8.02
CA ILE A 58 1.15 -6.49 -6.80
C ILE A 58 0.07 -5.47 -7.17
N SER A 59 -1.07 -5.55 -6.49
CA SER A 59 -2.21 -4.66 -6.71
C SER A 59 -2.61 -3.98 -5.40
N LEU A 60 -2.72 -2.66 -5.44
CA LEU A 60 -3.37 -1.85 -4.41
C LEU A 60 -4.79 -1.53 -4.88
N SER A 61 -5.80 -1.83 -4.07
CA SER A 61 -7.20 -1.47 -4.33
C SER A 61 -7.75 -0.75 -3.12
N THR A 62 -8.24 0.48 -3.27
CA THR A 62 -8.71 1.30 -2.13
C THR A 62 -9.91 2.16 -2.53
N TRP A 63 -10.85 2.30 -1.61
CA TRP A 63 -11.84 3.37 -1.65
C TRP A 63 -11.28 4.61 -0.96
N LEU A 64 -11.22 5.72 -1.68
CA LEU A 64 -10.69 6.99 -1.23
C LEU A 64 -11.79 8.06 -1.27
N TYR A 65 -11.89 8.84 -0.20
CA TYR A 65 -12.69 10.06 -0.13
C TYR A 65 -11.79 11.20 0.29
N ILE A 66 -11.79 12.31 -0.44
CA ILE A 66 -10.91 13.44 -0.16
C ILE A 66 -11.76 14.61 0.32
N ASP A 67 -11.64 14.98 1.59
CA ASP A 67 -12.31 16.15 2.14
C ASP A 67 -11.67 17.44 1.65
N ALA A 68 -10.33 17.49 1.71
CA ALA A 68 -9.56 18.66 1.30
C ALA A 68 -8.19 18.22 0.79
N PHE A 69 -7.82 18.69 -0.40
CA PHE A 69 -6.44 18.65 -0.86
C PHE A 69 -5.61 19.73 -0.17
N SER A 70 -4.29 19.51 -0.12
CA SER A 70 -3.33 20.58 0.12
C SER A 70 -3.35 21.62 -1.00
N ASP A 71 -2.89 22.83 -0.71
CA ASP A 71 -2.65 23.89 -1.68
C ASP A 71 -1.16 23.94 -2.06
N LYS A 72 -0.88 23.93 -3.37
CA LYS A 72 0.49 23.88 -3.89
C LYS A 72 1.37 25.09 -3.53
N LYS A 73 0.77 26.23 -3.16
CA LYS A 73 1.50 27.45 -2.79
C LYS A 73 1.62 27.62 -1.29
N VAL A 74 0.63 27.14 -0.53
CA VAL A 74 0.54 27.37 0.91
C VAL A 74 1.11 26.19 1.70
N ASP A 75 0.71 24.97 1.35
CA ASP A 75 0.94 23.77 2.15
C ASP A 75 1.09 22.52 1.28
N ALA A 76 1.89 22.61 0.21
CA ALA A 76 2.06 21.58 -0.82
C ALA A 76 2.45 20.20 -0.26
N HIS A 77 1.45 19.40 0.13
CA HIS A 77 1.60 18.17 0.88
C HIS A 77 0.99 16.99 0.12
N PRO A 78 1.79 15.99 -0.31
CA PRO A 78 1.28 14.88 -1.11
C PRO A 78 0.36 13.97 -0.29
N LEU A 79 -0.69 13.44 -0.93
CA LEU A 79 -1.52 12.37 -0.38
C LEU A 79 -0.85 11.04 -0.71
N ARG A 80 -0.24 10.38 0.29
CA ARG A 80 0.51 9.13 0.12
C ARG A 80 -0.40 7.94 0.33
N LEU A 81 -0.73 7.23 -0.76
CA LEU A 81 -1.58 6.05 -0.70
C LEU A 81 -0.82 4.81 -0.24
N LEU A 82 0.45 4.67 -0.62
CA LEU A 82 1.28 3.54 -0.22
C LEU A 82 2.77 3.85 -0.41
N THR A 83 3.57 3.59 0.60
CA THR A 83 5.02 3.53 0.51
C THR A 83 5.48 2.17 1.05
N ILE A 84 6.09 1.33 0.23
CA ILE A 84 6.73 0.08 0.67
C ILE A 84 8.21 0.32 0.90
N THR A 85 8.69 -0.08 2.07
CA THR A 85 10.10 0.03 2.46
C THR A 85 10.74 -1.33 2.72
N ARG A 86 12.05 -1.41 2.51
CA ARG A 86 12.89 -2.54 2.86
C ARG A 86 13.98 -2.10 3.81
N THR A 87 14.23 -2.89 4.84
CA THR A 87 15.41 -2.73 5.68
C THR A 87 16.58 -3.45 5.05
N VAL A 88 17.65 -2.71 4.76
CA VAL A 88 18.92 -3.22 4.23
C VAL A 88 20.06 -2.90 5.19
N THR A 89 20.96 -3.86 5.33
CA THR A 89 22.24 -3.68 6.02
C THR A 89 23.35 -3.75 4.99
N TRP A 90 24.09 -2.66 4.84
CA TRP A 90 25.24 -2.59 3.95
C TRP A 90 26.45 -3.29 4.59
N GLN A 91 27.21 -4.05 3.81
CA GLN A 91 28.42 -4.74 4.28
C GLN A 91 29.70 -3.88 4.17
N ASP A 92 29.58 -2.59 3.85
CA ASP A 92 30.76 -1.71 3.74
C ASP A 92 31.29 -1.32 5.13
N GLU A 93 32.40 -1.95 5.53
CA GLU A 93 33.17 -1.67 6.76
C GLU A 93 33.51 -0.17 6.95
N ARG A 94 33.58 0.63 5.87
CA ARG A 94 33.87 2.08 5.95
C ARG A 94 32.66 2.92 6.33
N ARG A 95 31.45 2.39 6.15
CA ARG A 95 30.20 3.01 6.58
C ARG A 95 29.64 2.14 7.71
N LYS A 96 30.04 2.41 8.96
CA LYS A 96 29.31 1.98 10.16
C LYS A 96 27.93 2.65 10.22
N GLN A 97 27.10 2.42 9.21
CA GLN A 97 25.72 2.84 9.17
C GLN A 97 24.90 1.62 9.53
N GLY A 98 24.07 1.76 10.57
CA GLY A 98 23.12 0.74 10.96
C GLY A 98 22.13 0.42 9.83
N PRO A 99 21.11 -0.41 10.11
CA PRO A 99 20.08 -0.74 9.13
C PRO A 99 19.47 0.54 8.53
N CYS A 100 19.40 0.59 7.19
CA CYS A 100 18.80 1.67 6.42
C CYS A 100 17.44 1.21 5.88
N HIS A 101 16.48 2.13 5.80
CA HIS A 101 15.18 1.88 5.18
C HIS A 101 15.13 2.49 3.78
N LEU A 102 15.07 1.64 2.76
CA LEU A 102 14.89 2.06 1.38
C LEU A 102 13.42 1.98 1.02
N ALA A 103 12.82 3.06 0.52
CA ALA A 103 11.56 2.96 -0.19
C ALA A 103 11.80 2.27 -1.54
N CYS A 104 10.91 1.38 -1.95
CA CYS A 104 11.02 0.58 -3.19
C CYS A 104 9.72 0.54 -4.01
N LEU A 105 8.62 1.06 -3.45
CA LEU A 105 7.40 1.41 -4.16
C LEU A 105 6.76 2.61 -3.46
N THR A 106 6.47 3.67 -4.18
CA THR A 106 5.74 4.84 -3.68
C THR A 106 4.58 5.17 -4.62
N ILE A 107 3.38 5.29 -4.07
CA ILE A 107 2.15 5.71 -4.75
C ILE A 107 1.60 6.92 -4.00
N GLN A 108 1.57 8.09 -4.65
CA GLN A 108 1.05 9.31 -4.04
C GLN A 108 0.33 10.22 -5.05
N PHE A 109 -0.63 11.01 -4.61
CA PHE A 109 -1.08 12.16 -5.38
C PHE A 109 -0.12 13.33 -5.21
N SER A 110 0.22 13.94 -6.34
CA SER A 110 0.98 15.19 -6.38
C SER A 110 0.22 16.32 -5.69
N PRO A 111 0.90 17.11 -4.83
CA PRO A 111 0.31 18.33 -4.28
C PRO A 111 0.25 19.46 -5.30
N ILE A 112 0.86 19.31 -6.48
CA ILE A 112 1.01 20.37 -7.47
C ILE A 112 -0.14 20.35 -8.48
N ASP A 113 -0.39 19.17 -9.06
CA ASP A 113 -1.34 18.99 -10.16
C ASP A 113 -2.37 17.89 -9.87
N ARG A 114 -2.34 17.26 -8.69
CA ARG A 114 -3.24 16.16 -8.30
C ARG A 114 -3.15 14.94 -9.24
N SER A 115 -2.06 14.80 -10.00
CA SER A 115 -1.75 13.57 -10.72
C SER A 115 -1.34 12.47 -9.73
N LEU A 116 -1.62 11.21 -10.09
CA LEU A 116 -1.09 10.06 -9.36
C LEU A 116 0.34 9.78 -9.83
N LEU A 117 1.27 9.78 -8.89
CA LEU A 117 2.67 9.47 -9.09
C LEU A 117 2.94 8.07 -8.57
N ILE A 118 3.57 7.23 -9.38
CA ILE A 118 3.95 5.86 -9.03
C ILE A 118 5.43 5.70 -9.32
N SER A 119 6.22 5.33 -8.32
CA SER A 119 7.66 5.09 -8.45
C SER A 119 8.05 3.73 -7.86
N THR A 120 8.87 2.99 -8.58
CA THR A 120 9.55 1.75 -8.13
C THR A 120 11.05 1.99 -7.88
N ASP A 121 11.50 3.24 -7.91
CA ASP A 121 12.91 3.57 -7.69
C ASP A 121 13.29 3.49 -6.19
N GLU A 122 14.46 2.92 -5.93
CA GLU A 122 14.95 2.77 -4.56
C GLU A 122 15.59 4.07 -4.06
N HIS A 123 15.16 4.55 -2.89
CA HIS A 123 15.70 5.78 -2.28
C HIS A 123 15.70 5.72 -0.74
N GLU A 124 16.67 6.40 -0.13
CA GLU A 124 16.94 6.43 1.31
C GLU A 124 16.00 7.36 2.12
N ASN A 125 15.03 8.01 1.46
CA ASN A 125 14.08 8.90 2.11
C ASN A 125 12.63 8.38 2.03
N PRO A 126 12.25 7.33 2.78
CA PRO A 126 10.89 6.83 2.80
C PRO A 126 9.84 7.91 3.10
N GLY A 127 8.82 8.00 2.24
CA GLY A 127 7.79 9.03 2.37
C GLY A 127 8.23 10.41 1.87
N GLY A 128 9.39 10.51 1.23
CA GLY A 128 9.80 11.65 0.43
C GLY A 128 8.74 12.13 -0.57
N ASP A 129 8.81 13.39 -0.97
CA ASP A 129 7.89 13.95 -1.95
C ASP A 129 8.43 13.65 -3.36
N LEU A 130 7.75 12.78 -4.11
CA LEU A 130 8.17 12.41 -5.46
C LEU A 130 8.28 13.60 -6.43
N GLU A 131 7.56 14.70 -6.19
CA GLU A 131 7.71 15.93 -7.01
C GLU A 131 9.09 16.58 -6.85
N LYS A 132 9.78 16.32 -5.74
CA LYS A 132 11.10 16.88 -5.43
C LYS A 132 12.22 15.88 -5.66
N GLU A 133 11.93 14.60 -5.45
CA GLU A 133 12.95 13.55 -5.36
C GLU A 133 13.07 12.70 -6.62
N ALA A 134 11.96 12.53 -7.36
CA ALA A 134 11.94 11.64 -8.51
C ALA A 134 12.00 12.40 -9.84
N LYS A 135 12.72 11.82 -10.80
CA LYS A 135 12.63 12.23 -12.21
C LYS A 135 11.43 11.54 -12.84
N ILE A 136 10.42 12.32 -13.20
CA ILE A 136 9.15 11.81 -13.75
C ILE A 136 8.85 12.53 -15.08
N PRO A 137 8.60 11.80 -16.18
CA PRO A 137 8.62 10.34 -16.30
C PRO A 137 10.05 9.77 -16.39
N SER A 138 10.20 8.52 -15.95
CA SER A 138 11.39 7.68 -16.15
C SER A 138 10.98 6.21 -16.24
N GLU A 139 11.94 5.31 -16.48
CA GLU A 139 11.63 3.86 -16.53
C GLU A 139 11.14 3.31 -15.19
N LYS A 140 11.41 4.00 -14.07
CA LYS A 140 11.03 3.60 -12.71
C LYS A 140 10.02 4.54 -12.07
N ALA A 141 9.55 5.57 -12.76
CA ALA A 141 8.55 6.47 -12.21
C ALA A 141 7.64 7.05 -13.30
N ILE A 142 6.33 6.98 -13.06
CA ILE A 142 5.30 7.47 -13.99
C ILE A 142 4.38 8.49 -13.31
N ARG A 143 3.75 9.32 -14.14
CA ARG A 143 2.69 10.26 -13.76
C ARG A 143 1.42 9.90 -14.52
N VAL A 144 0.30 9.81 -13.82
CA VAL A 144 -1.03 9.59 -14.38
C VAL A 144 -1.90 10.79 -14.03
N THR A 145 -2.31 11.56 -15.04
CA THR A 145 -3.17 12.72 -14.85
C THR A 145 -4.55 12.28 -14.39
N LEU A 146 -4.93 12.70 -13.18
CA LEU A 146 -6.21 12.34 -12.54
C LEU A 146 -7.01 13.56 -12.07
N ALA A 147 -6.51 14.79 -12.26
CA ALA A 147 -7.09 16.01 -11.71
C ALA A 147 -8.57 16.23 -12.07
N ASP A 148 -8.94 15.88 -13.31
CA ASP A 148 -10.32 16.03 -13.82
C ASP A 148 -11.23 14.83 -13.49
N ILE A 149 -10.63 13.74 -13.01
CA ILE A 149 -11.30 12.47 -12.71
C ILE A 149 -11.58 12.37 -11.20
N VAL A 150 -10.60 12.72 -10.37
CA VAL A 150 -10.66 12.61 -8.91
C VAL A 150 -11.19 13.89 -8.32
N ARG A 151 -12.45 13.84 -7.85
CA ARG A 151 -13.14 14.97 -7.26
C ARG A 151 -13.13 14.88 -5.73
N PRO A 152 -12.87 15.99 -5.02
CA PRO A 152 -13.11 16.07 -3.59
C PRO A 152 -14.59 15.83 -3.27
N LEU A 153 -14.85 15.40 -2.04
CA LEU A 153 -16.19 15.20 -1.48
C LEU A 153 -17.01 14.06 -2.14
N GLU A 154 -16.33 13.15 -2.86
CA GLU A 154 -16.94 11.97 -3.46
C GLU A 154 -16.08 10.72 -3.15
N TRP A 155 -16.74 9.58 -2.98
CA TRP A 155 -16.04 8.29 -2.89
C TRP A 155 -15.60 7.85 -4.28
N ILE A 156 -14.31 7.55 -4.40
CA ILE A 156 -13.74 6.98 -5.61
C ILE A 156 -13.04 5.66 -5.29
N HIS A 157 -13.13 4.71 -6.21
CA HIS A 157 -12.34 3.50 -6.13
C HIS A 157 -11.10 3.67 -7.00
N ILE A 158 -9.92 3.48 -6.40
CA ILE A 158 -8.64 3.50 -7.10
C ILE A 158 -8.05 2.10 -6.99
N CYS A 159 -7.66 1.54 -8.14
CA CYS A 159 -6.83 0.34 -8.15
C CYS A 159 -5.57 0.55 -9.00
N VAL A 160 -4.40 0.31 -8.41
CA VAL A 160 -3.10 0.35 -9.08
C VAL A 160 -2.59 -1.08 -9.18
N VAL A 161 -2.43 -1.58 -10.40
CA VAL A 161 -1.96 -2.93 -10.71
C VAL A 161 -0.56 -2.86 -11.31
N LEU A 162 0.44 -3.32 -10.58
CA LEU A 162 1.81 -3.49 -11.07
C LEU A 162 1.97 -4.93 -11.56
N SER A 163 2.13 -5.10 -12.88
CA SER A 163 2.31 -6.42 -13.50
C SER A 163 3.79 -6.65 -13.78
N ARG A 164 4.35 -7.74 -13.23
CA ARG A 164 5.70 -8.19 -13.57
C ARG A 164 5.62 -9.10 -14.79
N SER A 165 6.49 -8.85 -15.78
CA SER A 165 6.68 -9.77 -16.89
C SER A 165 8.17 -9.92 -17.19
N VAL A 166 8.58 -11.15 -17.52
CA VAL A 166 9.96 -11.48 -17.90
C VAL A 166 10.14 -11.32 -19.42
N LEU A 167 9.11 -11.66 -20.19
CA LEU A 167 9.14 -11.63 -21.66
C LEU A 167 8.68 -10.29 -22.24
N LYS A 168 7.76 -9.60 -21.54
CA LYS A 168 7.25 -8.29 -21.93
C LYS A 168 7.74 -7.24 -20.94
N PRO A 169 7.77 -5.95 -21.32
CA PRO A 169 7.99 -4.90 -20.35
C PRO A 169 6.98 -4.98 -19.21
N SER A 170 7.46 -4.82 -17.98
CA SER A 170 6.59 -4.62 -16.83
C SER A 170 5.84 -3.29 -16.97
N GLN A 171 4.66 -3.22 -16.36
CA GLN A 171 3.77 -2.08 -16.51
C GLN A 171 2.94 -1.83 -15.26
N ALA A 172 2.48 -0.60 -15.11
CA ALA A 172 1.46 -0.21 -14.16
C ALA A 172 0.16 0.10 -14.90
N THR A 173 -0.95 -0.44 -14.43
CA THR A 173 -2.30 -0.04 -14.88
C THR A 173 -3.04 0.60 -13.72
N VAL A 174 -3.61 1.78 -13.96
CA VAL A 174 -4.43 2.51 -13.00
C VAL A 174 -5.88 2.39 -13.44
N TYR A 175 -6.72 1.95 -12.52
CA TYR A 175 -8.16 1.86 -12.67
C TYR A 175 -8.83 2.86 -11.73
N ILE A 176 -9.86 3.53 -12.24
CA ILE A 176 -10.75 4.38 -11.45
C ILE A 176 -12.18 3.87 -11.63
N ASN A 177 -12.88 3.67 -10.51
CA ASN A 177 -14.28 3.22 -10.50
C ASN A 177 -14.52 1.95 -11.33
N GLY A 178 -13.59 1.00 -11.25
CA GLY A 178 -13.65 -0.27 -11.98
C GLY A 178 -13.25 -0.21 -13.45
N ARG A 179 -12.74 0.92 -13.96
CA ARG A 179 -12.34 1.08 -15.38
C ARG A 179 -10.88 1.50 -15.52
N ALA A 180 -10.15 0.91 -16.46
CA ALA A 180 -8.77 1.30 -16.74
C ALA A 180 -8.71 2.72 -17.32
N VAL A 181 -7.93 3.60 -16.71
CA VAL A 181 -7.72 4.98 -17.17
C VAL A 181 -6.34 5.20 -17.79
N SER A 182 -5.35 4.40 -17.39
CA SER A 182 -3.98 4.52 -17.88
C SER A 182 -3.23 3.20 -17.71
N THR A 183 -2.50 2.80 -18.76
CA THR A 183 -1.51 1.71 -18.70
C THR A 183 -0.19 2.27 -19.21
N GLN A 184 0.86 2.21 -18.39
CA GLN A 184 2.18 2.74 -18.75
C GLN A 184 3.27 1.73 -18.41
N ARG A 185 4.32 1.70 -19.24
CA ARG A 185 5.52 0.91 -18.97
C ARG A 185 6.18 1.44 -17.69
N LEU A 186 6.50 0.54 -16.78
CA LEU A 186 7.16 0.84 -15.52
C LEU A 186 7.97 -0.39 -15.11
N GLN A 187 9.27 -0.22 -14.88
CA GLN A 187 10.10 -1.29 -14.36
C GLN A 187 9.52 -1.78 -13.04
N TYR A 188 9.43 -3.10 -12.90
CA TYR A 188 8.95 -3.69 -11.67
C TYR A 188 9.95 -3.46 -10.53
N ILE A 189 9.48 -3.59 -9.29
CA ILE A 189 10.31 -3.48 -8.09
C ILE A 189 11.49 -4.43 -8.23
N VAL A 190 12.71 -3.94 -7.97
CA VAL A 190 13.92 -4.76 -8.07
C VAL A 190 13.91 -5.87 -7.02
N GLN A 191 14.44 -7.05 -7.34
CA GLN A 191 14.48 -8.17 -6.41
C GLN A 191 15.57 -7.99 -5.34
N THR A 192 16.75 -7.55 -5.77
CA THR A 192 17.88 -7.26 -4.88
C THR A 192 17.83 -5.78 -4.50
N ALA A 193 17.72 -5.49 -3.20
CA ALA A 193 17.76 -4.12 -2.71
C ALA A 193 19.19 -3.57 -2.72
N GLY A 194 19.33 -2.26 -2.95
CA GLY A 194 20.62 -1.56 -2.89
C GLY A 194 21.38 -1.48 -4.23
N GLY A 195 20.72 -1.82 -5.34
CA GLY A 195 21.30 -1.68 -6.69
C GLY A 195 22.28 -2.79 -7.10
N ALA A 196 22.81 -2.67 -8.33
CA ALA A 196 23.65 -3.67 -9.01
C ALA A 196 25.08 -3.82 -8.42
N ALA A 197 25.29 -3.49 -7.15
CA ALA A 197 26.52 -3.81 -6.47
C ALA A 197 26.56 -5.32 -6.23
N THR A 198 27.68 -5.95 -6.53
CA THR A 198 28.00 -7.36 -6.25
C THR A 198 27.96 -7.75 -4.77
N GLN A 199 27.50 -6.86 -3.90
CA GLN A 199 27.27 -7.10 -2.48
C GLN A 199 25.77 -7.27 -2.26
N LEU A 200 25.36 -8.50 -1.97
CA LEU A 200 24.00 -8.84 -1.55
C LEU A 200 23.71 -8.10 -0.24
N ALA A 201 23.03 -6.95 -0.31
CA ALA A 201 22.44 -6.37 0.88
C ALA A 201 21.41 -7.39 1.41
N HIS A 202 21.61 -7.85 2.65
CA HIS A 202 20.60 -8.69 3.29
C HIS A 202 19.34 -7.85 3.51
N THR A 203 18.25 -8.21 2.83
CA THR A 203 16.93 -7.64 3.07
C THR A 203 16.29 -8.38 4.24
N HIS A 204 16.10 -7.68 5.35
CA HIS A 204 15.62 -8.32 6.58
C HIS A 204 14.11 -8.18 6.78
N VAL A 205 13.55 -7.03 6.41
CA VAL A 205 12.17 -6.68 6.71
C VAL A 205 11.58 -5.85 5.59
N VAL A 206 10.36 -6.19 5.16
CA VAL A 206 9.56 -5.39 4.22
C VAL A 206 8.38 -4.80 4.98
N ASN A 207 8.24 -3.49 4.99
CA ASN A 207 7.15 -2.78 5.65
C ASN A 207 6.39 -1.90 4.65
N ALA A 208 5.21 -1.45 5.03
CA ALA A 208 4.50 -0.41 4.30
C ALA A 208 3.96 0.69 5.19
N VAL A 209 3.72 1.84 4.59
CA VAL A 209 3.10 3.00 5.21
C VAL A 209 2.02 3.51 4.28
N ILE A 210 0.86 3.83 4.85
CA ILE A 210 -0.19 4.62 4.19
C ILE A 210 -0.27 5.95 4.93
N GLY A 211 -0.14 7.07 4.22
CA GLY A 211 -0.15 8.41 4.81
C GLY A 211 1.23 9.03 5.06
N THR A 212 1.25 10.05 5.92
CA THR A 212 2.43 10.90 6.15
C THR A 212 3.16 10.48 7.42
N LEU A 213 4.41 10.05 7.28
CA LEU A 213 5.29 9.70 8.39
C LEU A 213 5.57 10.90 9.32
N PRO A 214 5.80 10.67 10.63
CA PRO A 214 6.17 11.74 11.56
C PRO A 214 7.42 12.53 11.13
N ALA A 215 8.40 11.89 10.49
CA ALA A 215 9.59 12.56 9.96
C ALA A 215 9.27 13.57 8.84
N MET A 216 8.12 13.44 8.18
CA MET A 216 7.64 14.32 7.11
C MET A 216 6.58 15.32 7.60
N ARG A 217 6.49 15.51 8.93
CA ARG A 217 5.54 16.40 9.57
C ARG A 217 5.69 17.83 9.10
N ARG A 218 4.58 18.44 8.67
CA ARG A 218 4.47 19.88 8.41
C ARG A 218 3.01 20.32 8.38
N PRO A 219 2.68 21.59 8.69
CA PRO A 219 1.31 22.09 8.60
C PRO A 219 0.69 21.81 7.24
N SER A 220 -0.53 21.25 7.23
CA SER A 220 -1.22 20.86 6.01
C SER A 220 -2.72 20.75 6.26
N ARG A 221 -3.54 21.27 5.35
CA ARG A 221 -5.00 21.11 5.36
C ARG A 221 -5.48 19.78 4.77
N LEU A 222 -4.56 18.94 4.30
CA LEU A 222 -4.88 17.68 3.64
C LEU A 222 -5.69 16.79 4.59
N ARG A 223 -6.90 16.45 4.17
CA ARG A 223 -7.79 15.52 4.88
C ARG A 223 -8.41 14.55 3.90
N TYR A 224 -8.28 13.27 4.20
CA TYR A 224 -8.84 12.19 3.38
C TYR A 224 -9.20 10.99 4.24
N ARG A 225 -10.05 10.13 3.68
CA ARG A 225 -10.56 8.92 4.30
C ARG A 225 -10.32 7.74 3.39
N LEU A 226 -9.97 6.61 3.99
CA LEU A 226 -9.85 5.34 3.32
C LEU A 226 -10.91 4.39 3.86
N ALA A 227 -11.74 3.85 3.00
CA ALA A 227 -12.57 2.71 3.33
C ALA A 227 -11.83 1.42 2.93
N SER A 228 -12.56 0.37 2.55
CA SER A 228 -12.01 -0.95 2.27
C SER A 228 -10.82 -0.88 1.33
N THR A 229 -9.66 -1.27 1.86
CA THR A 229 -8.35 -1.17 1.22
C THR A 229 -7.64 -2.51 1.26
N PHE A 230 -7.18 -2.96 0.11
CA PHE A 230 -6.55 -4.27 -0.09
C PHE A 230 -5.20 -4.11 -0.78
N LEU A 231 -4.18 -4.80 -0.27
CA LEU A 231 -2.91 -5.02 -0.95
C LEU A 231 -2.82 -6.50 -1.30
N ILE A 232 -2.63 -6.83 -2.58
CA ILE A 232 -2.78 -8.19 -3.10
C ILE A 232 -1.54 -8.56 -3.94
N GLU A 233 -0.93 -9.73 -3.69
CA GLU A 233 0.26 -10.24 -4.40
C GLU A 233 -0.05 -10.91 -5.73
N GLU A 234 -0.95 -10.33 -6.49
CA GLU A 234 -1.18 -10.71 -7.86
C GLU A 234 -1.65 -9.50 -8.66
N PRO A 235 -1.36 -9.48 -9.98
CA PRO A 235 -1.94 -8.48 -10.84
C PRO A 235 -3.43 -8.79 -11.04
N LEU A 236 -4.32 -7.92 -10.55
CA LEU A 236 -5.75 -8.08 -10.74
C LEU A 236 -6.13 -7.87 -12.21
N THR A 237 -7.06 -8.69 -12.71
CA THR A 237 -7.66 -8.51 -14.04
C THR A 237 -8.70 -7.38 -14.01
N ALA A 238 -9.07 -6.86 -15.18
CA ALA A 238 -10.09 -5.81 -15.29
C ALA A 238 -11.44 -6.26 -14.71
N GLU A 239 -11.80 -7.53 -14.90
CA GLU A 239 -13.04 -8.13 -14.38
C GLU A 239 -13.03 -8.18 -12.85
N LEU A 240 -11.91 -8.57 -12.24
CA LEU A 240 -11.76 -8.60 -10.78
C LEU A 240 -11.80 -7.19 -10.20
N VAL A 241 -11.10 -6.23 -10.81
CA VAL A 241 -11.15 -4.82 -10.38
C VAL A 241 -12.59 -4.28 -10.47
N ARG A 242 -13.32 -4.62 -11.54
CA ARG A 242 -14.72 -4.24 -11.68
C ARG A 242 -15.62 -4.88 -10.61
N SER A 243 -15.40 -6.16 -10.34
CA SER A 243 -16.14 -6.90 -9.31
C SER A 243 -15.93 -6.29 -7.93
N ILE A 244 -14.69 -5.90 -7.59
CA ILE A 244 -14.36 -5.20 -6.34
C ILE A 244 -15.02 -3.81 -6.29
N TYR A 245 -15.06 -3.08 -7.39
CA TYR A 245 -15.78 -1.80 -7.45
C TYR A 245 -17.28 -1.96 -7.20
N ASP A 246 -17.92 -2.99 -7.77
CA ASP A 246 -19.35 -3.24 -7.61
C ASP A 246 -19.74 -3.64 -6.18
N LEU A 247 -18.77 -3.99 -5.33
CA LEU A 247 -18.96 -4.16 -3.88
C LEU A 247 -19.28 -2.86 -3.14
N GLN A 248 -18.93 -1.70 -3.71
CA GLN A 248 -19.13 -0.37 -3.14
C GLN A 248 -18.28 -0.12 -1.86
N PRO A 249 -18.11 1.14 -1.40
CA PRO A 249 -17.28 1.43 -0.22
C PRO A 249 -17.81 0.83 1.08
N HIS A 250 -19.09 0.42 1.12
CA HIS A 250 -19.75 -0.19 2.27
C HIS A 250 -19.40 -1.67 2.49
N TYR A 251 -18.69 -2.29 1.55
CA TYR A 251 -18.30 -3.68 1.66
C TYR A 251 -17.24 -3.85 2.73
N VAL A 252 -17.54 -4.64 3.75
CA VAL A 252 -16.65 -4.85 4.90
C VAL A 252 -16.05 -6.26 4.94
N GLY A 253 -16.16 -7.01 3.83
CA GLY A 253 -15.75 -8.41 3.76
C GLY A 253 -14.28 -8.66 3.37
N SER A 254 -13.90 -9.94 3.29
CA SER A 254 -12.53 -10.41 3.00
C SER A 254 -12.29 -10.82 1.54
N LEU A 255 -13.22 -10.53 0.63
CA LEU A 255 -13.26 -10.98 -0.78
C LEU A 255 -13.40 -12.50 -0.98
N GLN A 256 -13.61 -13.28 0.10
CA GLN A 256 -13.63 -14.75 0.04
C GLN A 256 -15.02 -15.37 -0.19
N ALA A 257 -16.09 -14.63 0.04
CA ALA A 257 -17.46 -15.17 -0.03
C ALA A 257 -18.44 -14.15 -0.61
N VAL A 258 -18.03 -13.43 -1.65
CA VAL A 258 -18.81 -12.34 -2.24
C VAL A 258 -20.09 -12.85 -2.89
N GLY A 259 -21.21 -12.19 -2.58
CA GLY A 259 -22.49 -12.41 -3.26
C GLY A 259 -23.23 -13.65 -2.76
N GLN A 260 -24.39 -13.93 -3.37
CA GLN A 260 -25.26 -15.04 -2.94
C GLN A 260 -24.59 -16.41 -3.10
N GLU A 261 -23.78 -16.56 -4.15
CA GLU A 261 -23.04 -17.80 -4.45
C GLU A 261 -21.75 -17.95 -3.63
N ARG A 262 -21.41 -16.96 -2.79
CA ARG A 262 -20.23 -16.96 -1.93
C ARG A 262 -18.93 -17.23 -2.69
N THR A 263 -18.75 -16.55 -3.81
CA THR A 263 -17.55 -16.69 -4.66
C THR A 263 -16.35 -15.99 -4.03
N SER A 264 -15.18 -16.63 -4.10
CA SER A 264 -13.90 -15.98 -3.78
C SER A 264 -13.42 -15.20 -5.01
N LEU A 265 -13.19 -13.90 -4.87
CA LEU A 265 -12.68 -13.05 -5.95
C LEU A 265 -11.16 -13.12 -6.06
N VAL A 266 -10.48 -13.37 -4.95
CA VAL A 266 -9.02 -13.36 -4.80
C VAL A 266 -8.65 -14.45 -3.82
N GLN A 267 -7.64 -15.25 -4.12
CA GLN A 267 -7.15 -16.27 -3.19
C GLN A 267 -6.70 -15.64 -1.87
N GLU A 268 -7.15 -16.18 -0.75
CA GLU A 268 -6.90 -15.61 0.59
C GLU A 268 -5.40 -15.40 0.86
N GLU A 269 -4.55 -16.33 0.42
CA GLU A 269 -3.10 -16.27 0.57
C GLU A 269 -2.42 -15.15 -0.23
N LYS A 270 -3.11 -14.56 -1.21
CA LYS A 270 -2.62 -13.42 -2.00
C LYS A 270 -2.91 -12.09 -1.33
N ILE A 271 -3.87 -12.01 -0.41
CA ILE A 271 -4.21 -10.79 0.30
C ILE A 271 -3.17 -10.54 1.41
N VAL A 272 -2.35 -9.50 1.23
CA VAL A 272 -1.31 -9.08 2.19
C VAL A 272 -1.88 -8.24 3.31
N LEU A 273 -2.77 -7.33 2.92
CA LEU A 273 -3.40 -6.36 3.80
C LEU A 273 -4.88 -6.26 3.40
N ALA A 274 -5.75 -6.27 4.41
CA ALA A 274 -7.13 -5.86 4.30
C ALA A 274 -7.42 -4.88 5.44
N LEU A 275 -7.67 -3.61 5.11
CA LEU A 275 -7.98 -2.55 6.05
C LEU A 275 -9.47 -2.21 5.95
N ASN A 276 -10.13 -2.14 7.11
CA ASN A 276 -11.55 -1.88 7.22
C ASN A 276 -11.90 -1.12 8.51
N GLY A 277 -12.56 0.03 8.37
CA GLY A 277 -12.91 0.89 9.51
C GLY A 277 -13.98 0.35 10.46
N MET A 278 -14.74 -0.70 10.10
CA MET A 278 -15.72 -1.31 11.03
C MET A 278 -15.11 -2.22 12.07
N ALA A 279 -14.04 -2.91 11.69
CA ALA A 279 -13.36 -3.81 12.59
C ALA A 279 -12.41 -2.94 13.39
N THR A 280 -12.83 -2.43 14.55
CA THR A 280 -11.97 -1.73 15.50
C THR A 280 -11.96 -2.48 16.82
N SER A 281 -10.80 -2.98 17.21
CA SER A 281 -10.56 -3.60 18.50
C SER A 281 -9.23 -3.10 19.01
N GLU A 282 -9.27 -2.37 20.13
CA GLU A 282 -8.07 -1.96 20.83
C GLU A 282 -7.53 -3.14 21.65
N MET A 283 -6.29 -3.53 21.38
CA MET A 283 -5.62 -4.61 22.09
C MET A 283 -4.12 -4.37 22.13
N THR A 284 -3.50 -4.67 23.28
CA THR A 284 -2.04 -4.64 23.40
C THR A 284 -1.44 -5.83 22.63
N LEU A 285 -0.18 -5.73 22.21
CA LEU A 285 0.55 -6.88 21.62
C LEU A 285 0.53 -8.10 22.54
N ALA A 286 0.60 -7.90 23.85
CA ALA A 286 0.44 -8.96 24.84
C ALA A 286 -0.94 -9.64 24.72
N LYS A 287 -2.01 -8.86 24.59
CA LYS A 287 -3.37 -9.36 24.44
C LYS A 287 -3.56 -10.09 23.10
N ILE A 288 -3.00 -9.58 22.00
CA ILE A 288 -2.98 -10.27 20.69
C ILE A 288 -2.32 -11.65 20.82
N ARG A 289 -1.14 -11.72 21.46
CA ARG A 289 -0.41 -12.98 21.70
C ARG A 289 -1.20 -13.99 22.53
N THR A 290 -2.09 -13.53 23.41
CA THR A 290 -2.94 -14.42 24.22
C THR A 290 -4.21 -14.89 23.50
N VAL A 291 -4.72 -14.12 22.53
CA VAL A 291 -5.93 -14.47 21.76
C VAL A 291 -5.61 -15.43 20.62
N HIS A 292 -4.41 -15.34 20.06
CA HIS A 292 -3.97 -16.22 18.99
C HIS A 292 -3.19 -17.43 19.54
N ASN A 293 -3.15 -18.51 18.77
CA ASN A 293 -2.37 -19.69 19.16
C ASN A 293 -0.88 -19.34 19.26
N LYS A 294 -0.12 -20.16 20.00
CA LYS A 294 1.32 -19.94 20.25
C LYS A 294 2.12 -19.71 18.97
N MET A 295 1.76 -20.38 17.89
CA MET A 295 2.45 -20.31 16.60
C MET A 295 2.17 -19.00 15.85
N ASP A 296 0.97 -18.46 15.96
CA ASP A 296 0.58 -17.16 15.41
C ASP A 296 1.11 -15.99 16.25
N ALA A 297 1.23 -16.19 17.56
CA ALA A 297 1.84 -15.24 18.50
C ALA A 297 3.34 -15.01 18.22
N GLU A 298 4.06 -16.04 17.76
CA GLU A 298 5.47 -15.99 17.37
C GLU A 298 5.73 -15.20 16.07
N ILE A 299 4.70 -14.99 15.23
CA ILE A 299 4.80 -14.26 13.94
C ILE A 299 4.70 -12.75 14.13
N LEU A 300 4.19 -12.30 15.29
CA LEU A 300 4.07 -10.88 15.61
C LEU A 300 5.48 -10.30 15.79
N ALA A 301 5.79 -9.27 15.00
CA ALA A 301 7.07 -8.60 15.04
C ALA A 301 7.49 -8.31 16.51
N PRO A 302 8.65 -8.81 16.97
CA PRO A 302 9.27 -8.23 18.15
C PRO A 302 9.59 -6.77 17.81
N HIS A 303 9.33 -5.88 18.76
CA HIS A 303 9.44 -4.42 18.61
C HIS A 303 10.64 -3.95 17.78
#